data_AF-A0A7G9S9G3-F1
#
_entry.id   AF-A0A7G9S9G3-F1
#
_cell.length_a   1.000
_cell.length_b   1.000
_cell.length_c   1.000
_cell.angle_alpha   90.00
_cell.angle_beta   90.00
_cell.angle_gamma   90.00
#
_symmetry.space_group_name_H-M   'P 1'
#
loop_
_entity.id
_entity.type
_entity.pdbx_description
1 polymer ?
#
loop_
_entity_poly.entity_id
_entity_poly.type
_entity_poly.pdbx_seq_one_letter_code
_entity_poly.pdbx_strand_id
1 'polypeptide(L)'
;MSDTLSARLVEIESMLDRSRRRFEEGTRLVEDAHAALAEVQQALIGSPVQLSAEENEEAASRLLASLKASGSTLPESLCGGRLSVDAVQRLIRIDGHPIGITEMEYRVLELLAFARNNVVTRSMLLKHLYRRADDQPQPKIIDVFISKLRKKLRSASGGAEFIETIPQRGWILRDVESANAA
;
A
#
# COMPACT_ATOMS: atom_id res chain seq x y z
N MET A 1 37.17 -4.67 -33.94
CA MET A 1 35.74 -4.32 -33.73
C MET A 1 35.14 -5.00 -32.51
N SER A 2 35.54 -6.23 -32.14
CA SER A 2 35.08 -6.91 -30.90
C SER A 2 35.60 -6.24 -29.62
N ASP A 3 36.87 -5.84 -29.58
CA ASP A 3 37.50 -5.21 -28.40
C ASP A 3 36.78 -3.93 -27.94
N THR A 4 36.33 -3.12 -28.89
CA THR A 4 35.60 -1.87 -28.62
C THR A 4 34.19 -2.11 -28.07
N LEU A 5 33.56 -3.24 -28.41
CA LEU A 5 32.25 -3.62 -27.89
C LEU A 5 32.37 -4.21 -26.48
N SER A 6 33.37 -5.06 -26.23
CA SER A 6 33.67 -5.58 -24.90
C SER A 6 34.02 -4.47 -23.91
N ALA A 7 34.82 -3.49 -24.32
CA ALA A 7 35.16 -2.34 -23.47
C ALA A 7 33.93 -1.52 -23.07
N ARG A 8 33.00 -1.27 -24.01
CA ARG A 8 31.74 -0.56 -23.71
C ARG A 8 30.81 -1.36 -22.82
N LEU A 9 30.80 -2.70 -22.95
CA LEU A 9 29.96 -3.57 -22.14
C LEU A 9 30.41 -3.57 -20.67
N VAL A 10 31.72 -3.62 -20.43
CA VAL A 10 32.33 -3.49 -19.10
C VAL A 10 32.03 -2.12 -18.48
N GLU A 11 32.07 -1.05 -19.28
CA GLU A 11 31.76 0.29 -18.81
C GLU A 11 30.29 0.40 -18.34
N ILE A 12 29.35 -0.17 -19.11
CA ILE A 12 27.92 -0.23 -18.78
C ILE A 12 27.68 -1.07 -17.52
N GLU A 13 28.30 -2.25 -17.39
CA GLU A 13 28.19 -3.06 -16.17
C GLU A 13 28.68 -2.29 -14.94
N SER A 14 29.81 -1.56 -15.06
CA SER A 14 30.31 -0.73 -13.96
C SER A 14 29.35 0.40 -13.59
N MET A 15 28.65 0.97 -14.57
CA MET A 15 27.64 2.02 -14.34
C MET A 15 26.40 1.45 -13.64
N LEU A 16 25.95 0.26 -14.06
CA LEU A 16 24.82 -0.44 -13.44
C LEU A 16 25.13 -0.83 -11.99
N ASP A 17 26.33 -1.34 -11.71
CA ASP A 17 26.78 -1.68 -10.36
C ASP A 17 26.84 -0.45 -9.45
N ARG A 18 27.37 0.68 -9.95
CA ARG A 18 27.37 1.94 -9.20
C ARG A 18 25.96 2.45 -8.90
N SER A 19 25.06 2.36 -9.88
CA SER A 19 23.65 2.72 -9.69
C SER A 19 23.00 1.82 -8.65
N ARG A 20 23.19 0.50 -8.75
CA ARG A 20 22.63 -0.49 -7.83
C ARG A 20 23.10 -0.27 -6.39
N ARG A 21 24.39 0.00 -6.17
CA ARG A 21 24.92 0.33 -4.84
C ARG A 21 24.27 1.57 -4.24
N ARG A 22 24.09 2.64 -5.03
CA ARG A 22 23.38 3.85 -4.56
C ARG A 22 21.92 3.58 -4.18
N PHE A 23 21.24 2.70 -4.92
CA PHE A 23 19.88 2.28 -4.57
C PHE A 23 19.84 1.43 -3.30
N GLU A 24 20.80 0.52 -3.11
CA GLU A 24 20.95 -0.28 -1.89
C GLU A 24 21.25 0.61 -0.68
N GLU A 25 22.14 1.60 -0.82
CA GLU A 25 22.42 2.62 0.21
C GLU A 25 21.18 3.46 0.55
N GLY A 26 20.41 3.89 -0.46
CA GLY A 26 19.17 4.62 -0.24
C GLY A 26 18.10 3.78 0.45
N THR A 27 18.03 2.49 0.17
CA THR A 27 17.10 1.56 0.82
C THR A 27 17.47 1.37 2.29
N ARG A 28 18.77 1.19 2.56
CA ARG A 28 19.30 1.08 3.93
C ARG A 28 19.02 2.33 4.76
N LEU A 29 19.21 3.53 4.20
CA LEU A 29 18.87 4.79 4.86
C LEU A 29 17.38 4.88 5.23
N VAL A 30 16.49 4.36 4.38
CA VAL A 30 15.05 4.32 4.66
C VAL A 30 14.72 3.29 5.74
N GLU A 31 15.38 2.14 5.75
CA GLU A 31 15.22 1.13 6.80
C GLU A 31 15.73 1.64 8.16
N ASP A 32 16.89 2.28 8.18
CA ASP A 32 17.46 2.91 9.37
C ASP A 32 16.55 4.03 9.90
N ALA A 33 15.95 4.83 9.00
CA ALA A 33 14.98 5.85 9.38
C ALA A 33 13.69 5.24 9.98
N HIS A 34 13.19 4.13 9.43
CA HIS A 34 12.05 3.42 10.02
C HIS A 34 12.39 2.81 11.38
N ALA A 35 13.60 2.26 11.55
CA ALA A 35 14.06 1.73 12.83
C ALA A 35 14.16 2.83 13.89
N ALA A 36 14.77 3.97 13.55
CA ALA A 36 14.83 5.12 14.44
C ALA A 36 13.45 5.67 14.80
N LEU A 37 12.52 5.73 13.83
CA LEU A 37 11.12 6.10 14.09
C LEU A 37 10.43 5.09 15.02
N ALA A 38 10.69 3.80 14.86
CA ALA A 38 10.14 2.77 15.74
C ALA A 38 10.67 2.90 17.18
N GLU A 39 11.96 3.20 17.35
CA GLU A 39 12.56 3.49 18.67
C GLU A 39 11.92 4.71 19.33
N VAL A 40 11.76 5.80 18.57
CA VAL A 40 11.09 7.02 19.05
C VAL A 40 9.63 6.73 19.42
N GLN A 41 8.92 5.96 18.60
CA GLN A 41 7.54 5.57 18.86
C GLN A 41 7.43 4.69 20.12
N GLN A 42 8.37 3.78 20.33
CA GLN A 42 8.44 2.95 21.54
C GLN A 42 8.73 3.78 22.79
N ALA A 43 9.58 4.80 22.70
CA ALA A 43 9.85 5.71 23.81
C ALA A 43 8.65 6.60 24.17
N LEU A 44 7.86 7.03 23.17
CA LEU A 44 6.73 7.94 23.37
C LEU A 44 5.43 7.23 23.79
N ILE A 45 5.11 6.09 23.17
CA ILE A 45 3.82 5.41 23.32
C ILE A 45 3.98 4.07 24.08
N GLY A 46 5.22 3.66 24.36
CA GLY A 46 5.55 2.38 24.98
C GLY A 46 5.69 1.25 23.97
N SER A 47 6.10 0.07 24.44
CA SER A 47 6.14 -1.13 23.60
C SER A 47 4.71 -1.55 23.24
N PRO A 48 4.42 -2.00 22.00
CA PRO A 48 3.14 -2.61 21.68
C PRO A 48 2.92 -3.77 22.65
N VAL A 49 1.88 -3.66 23.47
CA VAL A 49 1.49 -4.73 24.39
C VAL A 49 1.10 -5.93 23.55
N GLN A 50 1.78 -7.06 23.76
CA GLN A 50 1.39 -8.33 23.17
C GLN A 50 0.15 -8.82 23.92
N LEU A 51 -1.02 -8.44 23.41
CA LEU A 51 -2.30 -8.88 23.94
C LEU A 51 -2.60 -10.28 23.40
N SER A 52 -3.08 -11.19 24.26
CA SER A 52 -3.71 -12.44 23.84
C SER A 52 -4.95 -12.17 22.97
N ALA A 53 -5.48 -13.21 22.32
CA ALA A 53 -6.67 -13.06 21.46
C ALA A 53 -7.88 -12.48 22.24
N GLU A 54 -8.06 -12.89 23.48
CA GLU A 54 -9.16 -12.44 24.35
C GLU A 54 -8.95 -10.98 24.81
N GLU A 55 -7.72 -10.62 25.20
CA GLU A 55 -7.38 -9.24 25.58
C GLU A 55 -7.45 -8.26 24.39
N ASN A 56 -7.15 -8.72 23.17
CA ASN A 56 -7.34 -7.94 21.94
C ASN A 56 -8.81 -7.62 21.69
N GLU A 57 -9.70 -8.58 21.93
CA GLU A 57 -11.14 -8.41 21.74
C GLU A 57 -11.74 -7.44 22.78
N GLU A 58 -11.30 -7.54 24.03
CA GLU A 58 -11.71 -6.62 25.09
C GLU A 58 -11.14 -5.20 24.88
N ALA A 59 -9.87 -5.08 24.48
CA ALA A 59 -9.24 -3.80 24.16
C ALA A 59 -9.92 -3.13 22.96
N ALA A 60 -10.21 -3.89 21.89
CA ALA A 60 -10.95 -3.40 20.73
C ALA A 60 -12.35 -2.93 21.13
N SER A 61 -13.03 -3.67 22.00
CA SER A 61 -14.37 -3.31 22.49
C SER A 61 -14.37 -2.01 23.31
N ARG A 62 -13.39 -1.84 24.21
CA ARG A 62 -13.22 -0.61 25.00
C ARG A 62 -12.86 0.60 24.14
N LEU A 63 -11.97 0.41 23.16
CA LEU A 63 -11.64 1.46 22.18
C LEU A 63 -12.86 1.86 21.36
N LEU A 64 -13.62 0.90 20.83
CA LEU A 64 -14.84 1.16 20.07
C LEU A 64 -15.90 1.88 20.92
N ALA A 65 -16.07 1.50 22.19
CA ALA A 65 -16.98 2.17 23.11
C ALA A 65 -16.56 3.63 23.39
N SER A 66 -15.27 3.86 23.61
CA SER A 66 -14.70 5.20 23.83
C SER A 66 -14.82 6.10 22.59
N LEU A 67 -14.51 5.55 21.41
CA LEU A 67 -14.66 6.26 20.14
C LEU A 67 -16.13 6.64 19.86
N LYS A 68 -17.07 5.71 20.08
CA LYS A 68 -18.51 5.98 19.98
C LYS A 68 -18.97 7.05 20.98
N ALA A 69 -18.46 7.02 22.21
CA ALA A 69 -18.78 8.02 23.23
C ALA A 69 -18.24 9.42 22.90
N SER A 70 -17.12 9.51 22.17
CA SER A 70 -16.52 10.79 21.74
C SER A 70 -17.26 11.48 20.59
N GLY A 71 -18.31 10.86 20.03
CA GLY A 71 -19.07 11.41 18.91
C GLY A 71 -18.36 11.32 17.56
N SER A 72 -17.20 10.64 17.48
CA SER A 72 -16.55 10.36 16.21
C SER A 72 -17.38 9.34 15.44
N THR A 73 -18.13 9.79 14.43
CA THR A 73 -18.55 8.90 13.35
C THR A 73 -17.28 8.38 12.72
N LEU A 74 -16.98 7.09 12.89
CA LEU A 74 -15.87 6.45 12.18
C LEU A 74 -16.00 6.83 10.70
N PRO A 75 -14.93 7.26 10.03
CA PRO A 75 -15.02 7.58 8.62
C PRO A 75 -15.50 6.31 7.90
N GLU A 76 -16.73 6.36 7.39
CA GLU A 76 -17.39 5.24 6.72
C GLU A 76 -16.63 4.83 5.44
N SER A 77 -15.76 5.73 4.96
CA SER A 77 -14.85 5.53 3.83
C SER A 77 -13.39 5.74 4.22
N LEU A 78 -12.53 4.80 3.80
CA LEU A 78 -11.06 4.88 3.94
C LEU A 78 -10.43 5.94 3.01
N CYS A 79 -11.16 6.40 1.98
CA CYS A 79 -10.72 7.39 0.99
C CYS A 79 -11.66 8.61 0.92
N GLY A 80 -11.09 9.80 0.68
CA GLY A 80 -11.82 11.06 0.51
C GLY A 80 -11.57 11.66 -0.88
N GLY A 81 -12.57 12.32 -1.47
CA GLY A 81 -12.49 12.91 -2.81
C GLY A 81 -13.11 12.03 -3.89
N ARG A 82 -12.40 11.82 -5.01
CA ARG A 82 -12.92 11.05 -6.16
C ARG A 82 -13.01 9.55 -5.90
N LEU A 83 -12.13 8.99 -5.07
CA LEU A 83 -12.15 7.57 -4.71
C LEU A 83 -12.64 7.42 -3.27
N SER A 84 -13.60 6.55 -3.05
CA SER A 84 -14.17 6.21 -1.75
C SER A 84 -14.17 4.70 -1.60
N VAL A 85 -13.67 4.20 -0.48
CA VAL A 85 -13.60 2.76 -0.18
C VAL A 85 -14.36 2.52 1.11
N ASP A 86 -15.54 1.95 0.99
CA ASP A 86 -16.42 1.63 2.11
C ASP A 86 -16.00 0.29 2.72
N ALA A 87 -15.46 0.36 3.94
CA ALA A 87 -14.96 -0.80 4.67
C ALA A 87 -16.10 -1.70 5.22
N VAL A 88 -17.29 -1.13 5.42
CA VAL A 88 -18.44 -1.83 6.00
C VAL A 88 -19.19 -2.60 4.91
N GLN A 89 -19.53 -1.91 3.82
CA GLN A 89 -20.24 -2.50 2.68
C GLN A 89 -19.31 -3.25 1.73
N ARG A 90 -17.98 -3.12 1.90
CA ARG A 90 -16.95 -3.64 0.99
C ARG A 90 -17.17 -3.16 -0.46
N LEU A 91 -17.52 -1.89 -0.59
CA LEU A 91 -17.82 -1.26 -1.87
C LEU A 91 -16.78 -0.19 -2.18
N ILE A 92 -16.50 -0.02 -3.47
CA ILE A 92 -15.63 1.04 -3.96
C ILE A 92 -16.47 1.94 -4.84
N ARG A 93 -16.37 3.24 -4.59
CA ARG A 93 -17.08 4.27 -5.34
C ARG A 93 -16.07 5.21 -5.96
N ILE A 94 -16.28 5.54 -7.23
CA ILE A 94 -15.56 6.62 -7.92
C ILE A 94 -16.57 7.69 -8.27
N ASP A 95 -16.29 8.94 -7.91
CA ASP A 95 -17.17 10.09 -8.15
C ASP A 95 -18.61 9.81 -7.67
N GLY A 96 -18.74 9.13 -6.52
CA GLY A 96 -20.02 8.71 -5.93
C GLY A 96 -20.65 7.45 -6.51
N HIS A 97 -20.14 6.90 -7.62
CA HIS A 97 -20.72 5.75 -8.32
C HIS A 97 -20.03 4.44 -7.94
N PRO A 98 -20.78 3.38 -7.55
CA PRO A 98 -20.18 2.09 -7.20
C PRO A 98 -19.60 1.39 -8.42
N ILE A 99 -18.42 0.78 -8.25
CA ILE A 99 -17.72 0.04 -9.31
C ILE A 99 -17.73 -1.46 -9.04
N GLY A 100 -17.91 -2.26 -10.10
CA GLY A 100 -17.88 -3.71 -10.04
C GLY A 100 -16.45 -4.26 -9.91
N ILE A 101 -16.06 -4.61 -8.69
CA ILE A 101 -14.77 -5.21 -8.37
C ILE A 101 -14.92 -6.58 -7.74
N THR A 102 -13.90 -7.42 -7.91
CA THR A 102 -13.81 -8.74 -7.27
C THR A 102 -13.32 -8.61 -5.83
N GLU A 103 -13.53 -9.62 -5.00
CA GLU A 103 -13.09 -9.62 -3.60
C GLU A 103 -11.56 -9.42 -3.46
N MET A 104 -10.78 -10.04 -4.35
CA MET A 104 -9.31 -9.89 -4.33
C MET A 104 -8.87 -8.47 -4.68
N GLU A 105 -9.52 -7.86 -5.68
CA GLU A 105 -9.26 -6.46 -6.05
C GLU A 105 -9.64 -5.51 -4.91
N TYR A 106 -10.75 -5.78 -4.22
CA TYR A 106 -11.17 -5.02 -3.05
C TYR A 106 -10.12 -5.08 -1.94
N ARG A 107 -9.66 -6.28 -1.53
CA ARG A 107 -8.66 -6.45 -0.47
C ARG A 107 -7.33 -5.76 -0.80
N VAL A 108 -6.91 -5.80 -2.07
CA VAL A 108 -5.72 -5.06 -2.52
C VAL A 108 -5.94 -3.55 -2.33
N LEU A 109 -7.09 -3.02 -2.77
CA LEU A 109 -7.36 -1.58 -2.66
C LEU A 109 -7.59 -1.15 -1.21
N GLU A 110 -8.18 -1.99 -0.38
CA GLU A 110 -8.38 -1.77 1.06
C GLU A 110 -7.05 -1.56 1.77
N LEU A 111 -6.06 -2.44 1.53
CA LEU A 111 -4.73 -2.26 2.11
C LEU A 111 -4.04 -0.99 1.59
N LEU A 112 -4.16 -0.70 0.29
CA LEU A 112 -3.62 0.50 -0.33
C LEU A 112 -4.28 1.79 0.21
N ALA A 113 -5.59 1.75 0.47
CA ALA A 113 -6.36 2.83 1.04
C ALA A 113 -6.06 3.04 2.52
N PHE A 114 -5.85 1.96 3.27
CA PHE A 114 -5.42 2.01 4.66
C PHE A 114 -4.01 2.62 4.78
N ALA A 115 -3.08 2.22 3.91
CA ALA A 115 -1.73 2.75 3.82
C ALA A 115 -1.62 3.93 2.84
N ARG A 116 -2.63 4.81 2.81
CA ARG A 116 -2.69 5.93 1.85
C ARG A 116 -1.41 6.76 1.88
N ASN A 117 -0.94 7.20 0.71
CA ASN A 117 0.29 7.98 0.53
C ASN A 117 1.59 7.29 1.03
N ASN A 118 1.51 6.03 1.47
CA ASN A 118 2.64 5.21 1.86
C ASN A 118 2.87 4.06 0.87
N VAL A 119 4.11 3.58 0.81
CA VAL A 119 4.48 2.45 -0.06
C VAL A 119 3.98 1.15 0.54
N VAL A 120 3.12 0.46 -0.19
CA VAL A 120 2.73 -0.93 0.09
C VAL A 120 3.59 -1.86 -0.73
N THR A 121 4.36 -2.69 -0.04
CA THR A 121 5.27 -3.67 -0.68
C THR A 121 4.52 -4.92 -1.15
N ARG A 122 5.13 -5.67 -2.07
CA ARG A 122 4.59 -6.97 -2.52
C ARG A 122 4.39 -7.95 -1.36
N SER A 123 5.33 -7.97 -0.41
CA SER A 123 5.25 -8.84 0.78
C SER A 123 4.06 -8.47 1.68
N MET A 124 3.74 -7.19 1.82
CA MET A 124 2.57 -6.74 2.60
C MET A 124 1.27 -7.18 1.94
N LEU A 125 1.14 -7.01 0.62
CA LEU A 125 -0.03 -7.47 -0.13
C LEU A 125 -0.20 -8.99 -0.05
N LEU A 126 0.88 -9.75 -0.20
CA LEU A 126 0.84 -11.21 -0.07
C LEU A 126 0.36 -11.64 1.32
N LYS A 127 0.90 -11.05 2.39
CA LYS A 127 0.48 -11.34 3.77
C LYS A 127 -0.98 -10.97 4.04
N HIS A 128 -1.45 -9.88 3.44
CA HIS A 128 -2.82 -9.42 3.62
C HIS A 128 -3.85 -10.28 2.85
N LEU A 129 -3.51 -10.69 1.64
CA LEU A 129 -4.37 -11.53 0.80
C LEU A 129 -4.37 -13.00 1.23
N TYR A 130 -3.21 -13.52 1.63
CA TYR A 130 -3.00 -14.93 1.96
C TYR A 130 -2.61 -15.05 3.44
N ARG A 131 -3.62 -15.24 4.28
CA ARG A 131 -3.47 -15.40 5.74
C ARG A 131 -2.97 -16.80 6.16
N ARG A 132 -2.99 -17.77 5.24
CA ARG A 132 -2.53 -19.16 5.44
C ARG A 132 -1.35 -19.43 4.51
N ALA A 133 -0.30 -20.06 5.05
CA ALA A 133 0.99 -20.28 4.38
C ALA A 133 0.97 -21.34 3.27
N ASP A 134 -0.15 -22.04 3.10
CA ASP A 134 -0.19 -23.29 2.33
C ASP A 134 -0.49 -23.10 0.83
N ASP A 135 -0.96 -21.91 0.43
CA ASP A 135 -1.18 -21.56 -0.96
C ASP A 135 -0.10 -20.59 -1.39
N GLN A 136 1.03 -21.10 -1.87
CA GLN A 136 2.13 -20.27 -2.34
C GLN A 136 1.72 -19.62 -3.67
N PRO A 137 1.30 -18.33 -3.69
CA PRO A 137 0.76 -17.73 -4.88
C PRO A 137 1.91 -17.52 -5.87
N GLN A 138 1.60 -17.58 -7.17
CA GLN A 138 2.59 -17.21 -8.18
C GLN A 138 3.09 -15.79 -7.91
N PRO A 139 4.40 -15.52 -7.93
CA PRO A 139 4.98 -14.24 -7.53
C PRO A 139 4.47 -13.04 -8.36
N LYS A 140 3.92 -13.30 -9.56
CA LYS A 140 3.36 -12.31 -10.48
C LYS A 140 1.85 -12.05 -10.29
N ILE A 141 1.16 -12.78 -9.41
CA ILE A 141 -0.30 -12.66 -9.29
C ILE A 141 -0.70 -11.28 -8.77
N ILE A 142 0.10 -10.69 -7.88
CA ILE A 142 -0.11 -9.33 -7.38
C ILE A 142 -0.04 -8.31 -8.52
N ASP A 143 0.91 -8.46 -9.44
CA ASP A 143 1.06 -7.55 -10.57
C ASP A 143 -0.16 -7.61 -11.50
N VAL A 144 -0.71 -8.82 -11.70
CA VAL A 144 -1.94 -9.02 -12.46
C VAL A 144 -3.13 -8.37 -11.78
N PHE A 145 -3.29 -8.54 -10.46
CA PHE A 145 -4.37 -7.91 -9.70
C PHE A 145 -4.27 -6.39 -9.73
N ILE A 146 -3.08 -5.83 -9.51
CA ILE A 146 -2.85 -4.38 -9.61
C ILE A 146 -3.15 -3.88 -11.02
N SER A 147 -2.73 -4.61 -12.07
CA SER A 147 -2.98 -4.22 -13.47
C SER A 147 -4.48 -4.22 -13.79
N LYS A 148 -5.21 -5.25 -13.36
CA LYS A 148 -6.68 -5.35 -13.54
C LYS A 148 -7.41 -4.26 -12.76
N LEU A 149 -7.05 -4.08 -11.49
CA LEU A 149 -7.60 -3.03 -10.63
C LEU A 149 -7.38 -1.65 -11.24
N ARG A 150 -6.15 -1.34 -11.67
CA ARG A 150 -5.81 -0.06 -12.29
C ARG A 150 -6.60 0.19 -13.58
N LYS A 151 -6.81 -0.85 -14.40
CA LYS A 151 -7.66 -0.75 -15.59
C LYS A 151 -9.11 -0.42 -15.22
N LYS A 152 -9.68 -1.08 -14.21
CA LYS A 152 -11.05 -0.80 -13.73
C LYS A 152 -11.19 0.61 -13.17
N LEU A 153 -10.26 1.02 -12.30
CA LEU A 153 -10.26 2.38 -11.73
C LEU A 153 -10.13 3.44 -12.82
N ARG A 154 -9.25 3.23 -13.80
CA ARG A 154 -9.07 4.15 -14.93
C ARG A 154 -10.33 4.24 -15.80
N SER A 155 -10.97 3.11 -16.10
CA SER A 155 -12.23 3.07 -16.86
C SER A 155 -13.37 3.80 -16.15
N ALA A 156 -13.48 3.66 -14.83
CA ALA A 156 -14.55 4.27 -14.04
C ALA A 156 -14.32 5.76 -13.74
N SER A 157 -13.07 6.23 -13.73
CA SER A 157 -12.72 7.64 -13.42
C SER A 157 -12.50 8.52 -14.64
N GLY A 158 -12.74 8.01 -15.85
CA GLY A 158 -12.50 8.75 -17.08
C GLY A 158 -11.01 8.97 -17.39
N GLY A 159 -10.13 8.08 -16.91
CA GLY A 159 -8.70 8.14 -17.22
C GLY A 159 -7.77 8.45 -16.05
N ALA A 160 -8.29 8.72 -14.84
CA ALA A 160 -7.47 9.03 -13.68
C ALA A 160 -6.67 7.82 -13.19
N GLU A 161 -5.49 8.10 -12.64
CA GLU A 161 -4.56 7.09 -12.15
C GLU A 161 -4.34 7.26 -10.64
N PHE A 162 -4.98 6.38 -9.87
CA PHE A 162 -4.92 6.42 -8.40
C PHE A 162 -3.74 5.61 -7.83
N ILE A 163 -3.27 4.59 -8.56
CA ILE A 163 -2.24 3.65 -8.10
C ILE A 163 -0.96 3.91 -8.87
N GLU A 164 0.04 4.45 -8.17
CA GLU A 164 1.38 4.68 -8.68
C GLU A 164 2.27 3.46 -8.41
N THR A 165 3.04 3.00 -9.40
CA THR A 165 4.07 1.96 -9.18
C THR A 165 5.39 2.63 -8.82
N ILE A 166 5.96 2.27 -7.67
CA ILE A 166 7.32 2.64 -7.30
C ILE A 166 8.25 1.46 -7.63
N PRO A 167 9.10 1.55 -8.66
CA PRO A 167 9.98 0.46 -9.08
C PRO A 167 10.78 -0.10 -7.90
N GLN A 168 10.88 -1.43 -7.82
CA GLN A 168 11.60 -2.16 -6.76
C GLN A 168 11.07 -2.00 -5.32
N ARG A 169 10.08 -1.12 -5.05
CA ARG A 169 9.54 -0.92 -3.70
C ARG A 169 8.09 -1.41 -3.56
N GLY A 170 7.24 -1.14 -4.56
CA GLY A 170 5.83 -1.57 -4.51
C GLY A 170 4.89 -0.54 -5.13
N TRP A 171 3.78 -0.27 -4.45
CA TRP A 171 2.70 0.58 -4.94
C TRP A 171 2.28 1.61 -3.92
N ILE A 172 1.87 2.78 -4.39
CA ILE A 172 1.29 3.86 -3.58
C ILE A 172 -0.10 4.16 -4.11
N LEU A 173 -1.06 4.33 -3.19
CA LEU A 173 -2.31 4.99 -3.51
C LEU A 173 -2.16 6.50 -3.32
N ARG A 174 -2.39 7.25 -4.40
CA ARG A 174 -2.42 8.70 -4.41
C ARG A 174 -3.86 9.18 -4.39
N ASP A 175 -4.10 10.25 -3.66
CA ASP A 175 -5.35 10.99 -3.81
C ASP A 175 -5.31 11.72 -5.16
N VAL A 176 -6.32 11.43 -5.98
CA VAL A 176 -6.62 12.27 -7.14
C VAL A 176 -7.63 13.28 -6.62
N GLU A 177 -7.17 14.51 -6.40
CA GLU A 177 -8.05 15.63 -6.04
C GLU A 177 -9.20 15.71 -7.04
N SER A 178 -10.42 15.83 -6.54
CA SER A 178 -11.53 16.26 -7.36
C SER A 178 -11.19 17.66 -7.83
N ALA A 179 -11.00 17.85 -9.13
CA ALA A 179 -10.91 19.17 -9.73
C ALA A 179 -12.27 19.87 -9.61
N ASN A 180 -12.64 20.30 -8.39
CA ASN A 180 -13.66 21.31 -8.16
C ASN A 180 -13.53 21.88 -6.73
N ALA A 181 -12.68 22.88 -6.59
CA ALA A 181 -12.75 23.89 -5.54
C ALA A 181 -12.12 25.19 -6.05
N ALA A 182 -12.73 25.76 -7.09
CA ALA A 182 -12.71 27.20 -7.39
C ALA A 182 -13.88 27.54 -8.32
#